data_AF-A0A6B3CTN5-F1
#
_entry.id   AF-A0A6B3CTN5-F1
#
_cell.length_a   1.000
_cell.length_b   1.000
_cell.length_c   1.000
_cell.angle_alpha   90.00
_cell.angle_beta   90.00
_cell.angle_gamma   90.00
#
_symmetry.space_group_name_H-M   'P 1'
#
loop_
_entity.id
_entity.type
_entity.pdbx_description
1 polymer ?
#
loop_
_entity_poly.entity_id
_entity_poly.type
_entity_poly.pdbx_seq_one_letter_code
_entity_poly.pdbx_strand_id
1 'polypeptide(L)'
;RAELVAFRRDLHMHPELGNQEFRTTAAIKERLERAGLTPRVLPIGTGLVCDIGTGTESGQWSGGPRMLALRADIDALPIPDSKTDCAYRSQVPDRAHACGHDVHTAVVLGTGLVLAALH
;
A
#
# COMPACT_ATOMS: atom_id res chain seq x y z
N ARG A 1 8.63 -0.62 12.62
CA ARG A 1 9.70 -1.24 11.77
C ARG A 1 9.43 -2.72 11.46
N ALA A 2 9.33 -3.61 12.45
CA ALA A 2 9.13 -5.05 12.20
C ALA A 2 7.82 -5.35 11.44
N GLU A 3 6.74 -4.64 11.79
CA GLU A 3 5.45 -4.75 11.10
C GLU A 3 5.56 -4.39 9.61
N LEU A 4 6.16 -3.25 9.25
CA LEU A 4 6.34 -2.86 7.84
C LEU A 4 7.18 -3.86 7.03
N VAL A 5 8.19 -4.49 7.65
CA VAL A 5 8.97 -5.56 6.99
C VAL A 5 8.09 -6.78 6.76
N ALA A 6 7.26 -7.16 7.73
CA ALA A 6 6.32 -8.26 7.58
C ALA A 6 5.27 -7.95 6.49
N PHE A 7 4.76 -6.72 6.44
CA PHE A 7 3.82 -6.27 5.42
C PHE A 7 4.43 -6.30 4.02
N ARG A 8 5.64 -5.75 3.84
CA ARG A 8 6.36 -5.82 2.57
C ARG A 8 6.55 -7.27 2.09
N ARG A 9 6.89 -8.17 3.02
CA ARG A 9 7.07 -9.60 2.70
C ARG A 9 5.74 -10.28 2.36
N ASP A 10 4.64 -9.92 3.03
CA ASP A 10 3.31 -10.42 2.70
C ASP A 10 2.90 -10.03 1.27
N LEU A 11 3.09 -8.77 0.88
CA LEU A 11 2.83 -8.31 -0.49
C LEU A 11 3.70 -9.07 -1.50
N HIS A 12 4.99 -9.26 -1.20
CA HIS A 12 5.90 -10.00 -2.07
C HIS A 12 5.47 -11.45 -2.31
N MET A 13 4.95 -12.11 -1.28
CA MET A 13 4.46 -13.50 -1.36
C MET A 13 3.15 -13.62 -2.11
N HIS A 14 2.33 -12.57 -2.16
CA HIS A 14 0.99 -12.56 -2.77
C HIS A 14 0.83 -11.47 -3.83
N PRO A 15 1.67 -11.45 -4.89
CA PRO A 15 1.64 -10.41 -5.90
C PRO A 15 0.36 -10.48 -6.75
N GLU A 16 -0.21 -9.30 -7.04
CA GLU A 16 -1.37 -9.12 -7.91
C GLU A 16 -1.02 -8.22 -9.10
N LEU A 17 -1.60 -8.51 -10.27
CA LEU A 17 -1.31 -7.76 -11.50
C LEU A 17 -2.07 -6.43 -11.53
N GLY A 18 -1.67 -5.56 -12.48
CA GLY A 18 -2.36 -4.33 -12.85
C GLY A 18 -3.89 -4.47 -12.91
N ASN A 19 -4.61 -3.64 -12.17
CA ASN A 19 -6.08 -3.62 -12.02
C ASN A 19 -6.69 -4.89 -11.43
N GLN A 20 -5.89 -5.72 -10.76
CA GLN A 20 -6.31 -6.95 -10.08
C GLN A 20 -5.85 -6.99 -8.62
N GLU A 21 -5.36 -5.87 -8.08
CA GLU A 21 -4.72 -5.73 -6.77
C GLU A 21 -5.73 -5.62 -5.62
N PHE A 22 -6.74 -6.50 -5.60
CA PHE A 22 -7.85 -6.44 -4.64
C PHE A 22 -7.38 -6.77 -3.22
N ARG A 23 -6.59 -7.83 -3.04
CA ARG A 23 -6.02 -8.19 -1.72
C ARG A 23 -5.08 -7.10 -1.24
N THR A 24 -4.21 -6.61 -2.13
CA THR A 24 -3.21 -5.58 -1.83
C THR A 24 -3.91 -4.29 -1.39
N THR A 25 -4.94 -3.87 -2.13
CA THR A 25 -5.77 -2.70 -1.79
C THR A 25 -6.43 -2.87 -0.42
N ALA A 26 -7.04 -4.03 -0.16
CA ALA A 26 -7.67 -4.32 1.13
C ALA A 26 -6.66 -4.31 2.30
N ALA A 27 -5.46 -4.87 2.09
CA ALA A 27 -4.42 -4.95 3.12
C ALA A 27 -3.82 -3.58 3.48
N ILE A 28 -3.71 -2.67 2.51
CA ILE A 28 -3.32 -1.27 2.75
C ILE A 28 -4.44 -0.55 3.50
N LYS A 29 -5.68 -0.68 3.02
CA LYS A 29 -6.87 -0.05 3.59
C LYS A 29 -7.03 -0.41 5.07
N GLU A 30 -6.96 -1.69 5.41
CA GLU A 30 -7.10 -2.19 6.78
C GLU A 30 -6.09 -1.53 7.73
N ARG A 31 -4.83 -1.39 7.31
CA ARG A 31 -3.77 -0.80 8.15
C ARG A 31 -3.99 0.69 8.39
N LEU A 32 -4.45 1.42 7.37
CA LEU A 32 -4.80 2.84 7.49
C LEU A 32 -6.02 3.02 8.40
N GLU A 33 -7.07 2.21 8.24
CA GLU A 33 -8.27 2.24 9.10
C GLU A 33 -7.95 1.92 10.56
N ARG A 34 -7.08 0.92 10.80
CA ARG A 34 -6.58 0.61 12.15
C ARG A 34 -5.79 1.77 12.78
N ALA A 35 -5.25 2.67 11.99
CA ALA A 35 -4.60 3.89 12.44
C ALA A 35 -5.58 5.06 12.64
N GLY A 36 -6.89 4.83 12.52
CA GLY A 36 -7.92 5.86 12.67
C GLY A 36 -8.11 6.74 11.43
N LEU A 37 -7.52 6.37 10.31
CA LEU A 37 -7.65 7.10 9.05
C LEU A 37 -8.85 6.61 8.23
N THR A 38 -9.25 7.41 7.25
CA THR A 38 -10.41 7.14 6.38
C THR A 38 -10.00 6.98 4.91
N PRO A 39 -9.27 5.90 4.55
CA PRO A 39 -8.85 5.66 3.17
C PRO A 39 -10.05 5.42 2.24
N ARG A 40 -9.97 5.94 1.02
CA ARG A 40 -10.99 5.80 -0.02
C ARG A 40 -10.45 4.98 -1.19
N VAL A 41 -11.05 3.81 -1.42
CA VAL A 41 -10.74 2.97 -2.58
C VAL A 41 -11.19 3.68 -3.86
N LEU A 42 -10.39 3.57 -4.92
CA LEU A 42 -10.71 4.19 -6.20
C LEU A 42 -11.93 3.52 -6.85
N PRO A 43 -12.68 4.22 -7.74
CA PRO A 43 -13.88 3.66 -8.38
C PRO A 43 -13.66 2.35 -9.15
N ILE A 44 -12.41 2.08 -9.58
CA ILE A 44 -12.03 0.85 -10.29
C ILE A 44 -11.94 -0.38 -9.38
N GLY A 45 -12.02 -0.21 -8.05
CA GLY A 45 -11.99 -1.28 -7.06
C GLY A 45 -10.60 -1.65 -6.53
N THR A 46 -9.53 -1.16 -7.17
CA THR A 46 -8.14 -1.30 -6.69
C THR A 46 -7.46 0.06 -6.57
N GLY A 47 -6.44 0.14 -5.70
CA GLY A 47 -5.82 1.40 -5.30
C GLY A 47 -6.69 2.22 -4.36
N LEU A 48 -6.06 3.16 -3.65
CA LEU A 48 -6.74 4.04 -2.71
C LEU A 48 -6.02 5.38 -2.54
N VAL A 49 -6.75 6.35 -2.02
CA VAL A 49 -6.22 7.62 -1.52
C VAL A 49 -6.53 7.78 -0.03
N CYS A 50 -5.65 8.44 0.72
CA CYS A 50 -5.87 8.69 2.13
C CYS A 50 -5.28 10.06 2.50
N ASP A 51 -6.14 10.98 2.90
CA ASP A 51 -5.74 12.30 3.37
C ASP A 51 -5.44 12.26 4.88
N ILE A 52 -4.47 13.04 5.34
CA ILE A 52 -4.03 13.10 6.75
C ILE A 52 -3.86 14.58 7.14
N GLY A 53 -4.49 15.01 8.23
CA GLY A 53 -4.29 16.33 8.84
C GLY A 53 -5.55 17.16 9.05
N THR A 54 -5.39 18.42 9.45
CA THR A 54 -6.54 19.31 9.73
C THR A 54 -7.37 19.58 8.47
N GLY A 55 -8.70 19.57 8.61
CA GLY A 55 -9.62 19.76 7.48
C GLY A 55 -9.92 18.49 6.70
N THR A 56 -9.49 17.31 7.18
CA THR A 56 -9.85 16.00 6.62
C THR A 56 -10.88 15.25 7.48
N GLU A 57 -11.67 15.96 8.29
CA GLU A 57 -12.67 15.38 9.20
C GLU A 57 -13.72 14.53 8.45
N SER A 58 -13.98 14.84 7.18
CA SER A 58 -14.83 14.07 6.27
C SER A 58 -14.07 13.03 5.43
N GLY A 59 -12.79 12.79 5.71
CA GLY A 59 -11.90 11.93 4.92
C GLY A 59 -11.52 12.51 3.55
N GLN A 60 -11.76 13.81 3.35
CA GLN A 60 -11.44 14.55 2.13
C GLN A 60 -10.89 15.93 2.50
N TRP A 61 -9.86 16.35 1.78
CA TRP A 61 -9.33 17.71 1.90
C TRP A 61 -10.41 18.78 1.58
N SER A 62 -10.69 19.65 2.54
CA SER A 62 -11.72 20.69 2.46
C SER A 62 -11.27 22.00 1.79
N GLY A 63 -10.11 22.02 1.12
CA GLY A 63 -9.56 23.24 0.50
C GLY A 63 -8.71 24.13 1.44
N GLY A 64 -8.12 23.54 2.47
CA GLY A 64 -7.26 24.19 3.47
C GLY A 64 -5.82 24.51 2.98
N PRO A 65 -4.79 24.51 3.85
CA PRO A 65 -3.41 24.83 3.47
C PRO A 65 -2.83 23.87 2.41
N ARG A 66 -1.64 24.21 1.88
CA ARG A 66 -0.95 23.49 0.80
C ARG A 66 -0.89 21.98 1.07
N MET A 67 -1.26 21.19 0.07
CA MET A 67 -1.27 19.73 0.12
C MET A 67 -0.03 19.16 -0.58
N LEU A 68 0.57 18.14 0.02
CA LEU A 68 1.65 17.35 -0.56
C LEU A 68 1.16 15.90 -0.70
N ALA A 69 1.36 15.30 -1.87
CA ALA A 69 1.02 13.90 -2.11
C ALA A 69 2.27 13.02 -2.10
N LEU A 70 2.20 11.91 -1.36
CA LEU A 70 3.16 10.81 -1.43
C LEU A 70 2.48 9.64 -2.15
N ARG A 71 3.16 9.07 -3.15
CA ARG A 71 2.58 8.06 -4.04
C ARG A 71 3.42 6.80 -4.06
N ALA A 72 2.76 5.64 -4.00
CA ALA A 72 3.35 4.34 -4.28
C ALA A 72 2.47 3.56 -5.26
N ASP A 73 3.14 2.90 -6.19
CA ASP A 73 2.64 1.86 -7.09
C ASP A 73 2.39 0.58 -6.27
N ILE A 74 1.35 -0.19 -6.60
CA ILE A 74 0.95 -1.38 -5.82
C ILE A 74 0.94 -2.69 -6.64
N ASP A 75 1.09 -2.62 -7.96
CA ASP A 75 0.95 -3.74 -8.87
C ASP A 75 2.24 -4.59 -8.98
N ALA A 76 2.07 -5.83 -9.41
CA ALA A 76 3.14 -6.76 -9.73
C ALA A 76 3.21 -7.05 -11.25
N LEU A 77 4.21 -7.84 -11.66
CA LEU A 77 4.46 -8.18 -13.05
C LEU A 77 4.14 -9.66 -13.37
N PRO A 78 3.76 -9.99 -14.62
CA PRO A 78 3.49 -11.35 -15.07
C PRO A 78 4.80 -12.10 -15.42
N ILE A 79 5.68 -12.21 -14.43
CA ILE A 79 6.95 -12.94 -14.53
C ILE A 79 7.15 -13.80 -13.29
N PRO A 80 7.84 -14.95 -13.40
CA PRO A 80 8.16 -15.76 -12.24
C PRO A 80 9.11 -15.01 -11.29
N ASP A 81 8.98 -15.25 -9.99
CA ASP A 81 9.95 -14.75 -9.02
C ASP A 81 11.27 -15.52 -9.17
N SER A 82 12.37 -14.78 -9.39
CA SER A 82 13.71 -15.34 -9.54
C SER A 82 14.36 -15.80 -8.23
N LYS A 83 13.72 -15.53 -7.09
CA LYS A 83 14.23 -15.93 -5.76
C LYS A 83 14.04 -17.43 -5.54
N THR A 84 15.15 -18.15 -5.35
CA THR A 84 15.16 -19.59 -5.03
C THR A 84 15.13 -19.84 -3.53
N ASP A 85 15.97 -19.13 -2.76
CA ASP A 85 16.26 -19.47 -1.36
C ASP A 85 15.70 -18.46 -0.35
N CYS A 86 14.63 -17.77 -0.74
CA CYS A 86 14.02 -16.73 0.05
C CYS A 86 12.68 -17.17 0.64
N ALA A 87 12.55 -17.10 1.97
CA ALA A 87 11.32 -17.47 2.68
C ALA A 87 10.09 -16.61 2.30
N TYR A 88 10.31 -15.43 1.72
CA TYR A 88 9.24 -14.52 1.28
C TYR A 88 9.10 -14.43 -0.25
N ARG A 89 9.63 -15.40 -1.02
CA ARG A 89 9.41 -15.46 -2.47
C ARG A 89 7.92 -15.53 -2.80
N SER A 90 7.54 -15.10 -4.00
CA SER A 90 6.16 -15.23 -4.50
C SER A 90 5.65 -16.67 -4.37
N GLN A 91 4.42 -16.80 -3.86
CA GLN A 91 3.67 -18.06 -3.80
C GLN A 91 2.69 -18.18 -4.96
N VAL A 92 2.56 -17.13 -5.78
CA VAL A 92 1.66 -17.11 -6.94
C VAL A 92 2.49 -17.39 -8.20
N PRO A 93 2.20 -18.48 -8.94
CA PRO A 93 2.93 -18.82 -10.16
C PRO A 93 2.95 -17.66 -11.17
N ASP A 94 4.09 -17.47 -11.82
CA ASP A 94 4.30 -16.49 -12.89
C ASP A 94 3.95 -15.04 -12.51
N ARG A 95 4.02 -14.70 -11.22
CA ARG A 95 3.82 -13.34 -10.72
C ARG A 95 4.87 -12.97 -9.69
N ALA A 96 5.38 -11.75 -9.78
CA ALA A 96 6.35 -11.24 -8.82
C ALA A 96 6.33 -9.69 -8.75
N HIS A 97 6.57 -9.15 -7.56
CA HIS A 97 7.00 -7.76 -7.41
C HIS A 97 8.48 -7.63 -7.79
N ALA A 98 8.76 -7.66 -9.10
CA ALA A 98 10.11 -7.52 -9.64
C ALA A 98 10.57 -6.06 -9.82
N CYS A 99 9.65 -5.09 -9.76
CA CYS A 99 9.96 -3.65 -9.77
C CYS A 99 9.98 -3.00 -8.37
N GLY A 100 9.78 -3.79 -7.30
CA GLY A 100 9.84 -3.28 -5.92
C GLY A 100 8.60 -2.51 -5.45
N HIS A 101 7.44 -2.65 -6.10
CA HIS A 101 6.20 -1.96 -5.72
C HIS A 101 5.70 -2.36 -4.32
N ASP A 102 6.03 -3.57 -3.87
CA ASP A 102 5.87 -4.01 -2.48
C ASP A 102 6.69 -3.18 -1.48
N VAL A 103 7.90 -2.76 -1.86
CA VAL A 103 8.75 -1.87 -1.05
C VAL A 103 8.20 -0.45 -1.06
N HIS A 104 7.87 0.09 -2.25
CA HIS A 104 7.30 1.44 -2.37
C HIS A 104 6.04 1.57 -1.51
N THR A 105 5.14 0.58 -1.61
CA THR A 105 3.91 0.49 -0.84
C THR A 105 4.19 0.48 0.66
N ALA A 106 5.10 -0.36 1.13
CA ALA A 106 5.44 -0.44 2.55
C ALA A 106 6.06 0.86 3.09
N VAL A 107 6.88 1.55 2.29
CA VAL A 107 7.48 2.84 2.68
C VAL A 107 6.41 3.92 2.77
N VAL A 108 5.57 4.09 1.75
CA VAL A 108 4.54 5.15 1.75
C VAL A 108 3.47 4.88 2.81
N LEU A 109 3.06 3.63 3.00
CA LEU A 109 2.18 3.25 4.11
C LEU A 109 2.82 3.61 5.45
N GLY A 110 4.08 3.22 5.67
CA GLY A 110 4.81 3.54 6.90
C GLY A 110 4.89 5.03 7.17
N THR A 111 5.16 5.84 6.14
CA THR A 111 5.15 7.31 6.25
C THR A 111 3.77 7.83 6.64
N GLY A 112 2.70 7.34 6.01
CA GLY A 112 1.32 7.71 6.38
C GLY A 112 0.98 7.38 7.83
N LEU A 113 1.36 6.18 8.31
CA LEU A 113 1.13 5.77 9.70
C LEU A 113 1.88 6.67 10.71
N VAL A 114 3.11 7.07 10.39
CA VAL A 114 3.89 7.98 11.24
C VAL A 114 3.29 9.38 11.24
N LEU A 115 2.91 9.91 10.06
CA LEU A 115 2.28 11.22 9.96
C LEU A 115 0.95 11.25 10.74
N ALA A 116 0.15 10.18 10.67
CA ALA A 116 -1.09 10.07 11.42
C ALA A 116 -0.89 10.06 12.94
N ALA A 117 0.21 9.47 13.42
CA ALA A 117 0.51 9.44 14.86
C ALA A 117 1.12 10.77 15.38
N LEU A 118 1.67 11.59 14.49
CA LEU A 118 2.23 12.90 14.82
C LEU A 118 1.20 14.04 14.73
N HIS A 119 0.08 13.80 14.03
CA HIS A 119 -1.01 14.74 13.89
C HIS A 119 -2.03 14.60 15.01
#